data_AF-A0A964NU15-F1
#
_entry.id   AF-A0A964NU15-F1
#
_cell.length_a   1.000
_cell.length_b   1.000
_cell.length_c   1.000
_cell.angle_alpha   90.00
_cell.angle_beta   90.00
_cell.angle_gamma   90.00
#
_symmetry.space_group_name_H-M   'P 1'
#
loop_
_entity.id
_entity.type
_entity.pdbx_description
1 polymer ?
#
loop_
_entity_poly.entity_id
_entity_poly.type
_entity_poly.pdbx_seq_one_letter_code
_entity_poly.pdbx_strand_id
1 'polypeptide(L)'
;MIRRLLASIAVAAASLVTLNTASAQAWPMKPVRLIVPYPAGGPIDVMARALGQRLTEVWGQTVLVENRSGANEVIAAEHVARSPADGYTLYLASEAPYALNQFLFAKLPYDPVKDLAPIMRVATANMALAVGNHHPATNLADFLESARKNPGKVSYGSGGIGGAQHLSAAWL
;
A
#
# COMPACT_ATOMS: atom_id res chain seq x y z
N MET A 1 2.91 -19.71 64.54
CA MET A 1 1.98 -19.10 63.55
C MET A 1 2.56 -17.83 62.92
N ILE A 2 3.11 -16.89 63.70
CA ILE A 2 3.72 -15.63 63.22
C ILE A 2 4.83 -15.82 62.16
N ARG A 3 5.73 -16.80 62.32
CA ARG A 3 6.78 -17.11 61.33
C ARG A 3 6.25 -17.56 59.96
N ARG A 4 5.11 -18.24 59.92
CA ARG A 4 4.47 -18.65 58.66
C ARG A 4 3.80 -17.46 57.98
N LEU A 5 3.18 -16.57 58.76
CA LEU A 5 2.60 -15.32 58.26
C LEU A 5 3.66 -14.39 57.64
N LEU A 6 4.81 -14.24 58.30
CA LEU A 6 5.92 -13.43 57.80
C LEU A 6 6.53 -14.00 56.52
N ALA A 7 6.64 -15.33 56.41
CA ALA A 7 7.10 -16.00 55.19
C ALA A 7 6.11 -15.81 54.01
N SER A 8 4.81 -15.87 54.27
CA SER A 8 3.77 -15.62 53.25
C SER A 8 3.78 -14.18 52.74
N ILE A 9 4.01 -13.20 53.62
CA ILE A 9 4.11 -11.78 53.25
C ILE A 9 5.37 -11.52 52.42
N ALA A 10 6.50 -12.16 52.75
CA ALA A 10 7.75 -12.02 51.99
C ALA A 10 7.63 -12.58 50.56
N VAL A 11 6.92 -13.71 50.37
CA VAL A 11 6.69 -14.30 49.04
C VAL A 11 5.71 -13.44 48.21
N ALA A 12 4.69 -12.85 48.85
CA ALA A 12 3.76 -11.91 48.19
C ALA A 12 4.44 -10.58 47.80
N ALA A 13 5.39 -10.09 48.61
CA ALA A 13 6.15 -8.88 48.30
C ALA A 13 7.18 -9.12 47.17
N ALA A 14 7.78 -10.30 47.10
CA ALA A 14 8.73 -10.66 46.04
C ALA A 14 8.05 -10.84 44.67
N SER A 15 6.76 -11.21 44.62
CA SER A 15 6.00 -11.37 43.38
C SER A 15 5.49 -10.05 42.79
N LEU A 16 5.52 -8.95 43.55
CA LEU A 16 5.19 -7.61 43.06
C LEU A 16 6.37 -6.89 42.37
N VAL A 17 7.61 -7.32 42.62
CA VAL A 17 8.81 -6.71 42.01
C VAL A 17 9.07 -7.24 40.59
N THR A 18 8.48 -8.38 40.21
CA THR A 18 8.58 -8.95 38.87
C THR A 18 7.53 -8.44 37.88
N LEU A 19 6.76 -7.42 38.26
CA LEU A 19 6.05 -6.57 37.28
C LEU A 19 7.09 -5.72 36.56
N ASN A 20 7.92 -6.38 35.76
CA ASN A 20 8.77 -5.76 34.78
C ASN A 20 7.83 -4.89 33.95
N THR A 21 7.95 -3.58 34.11
CA THR A 21 7.30 -2.61 33.25
C THR A 21 7.59 -3.07 31.83
N ALA A 22 6.57 -3.60 31.14
CA ALA A 22 6.64 -3.82 29.71
C ALA A 22 6.82 -2.42 29.12
N SER A 23 8.08 -1.98 29.01
CA SER A 23 8.41 -0.79 28.27
C SER A 23 7.98 -1.13 26.85
N ALA A 24 6.88 -0.55 26.40
CA ALA A 24 6.47 -0.66 25.01
C ALA A 24 7.71 -0.29 24.21
N GLN A 25 8.30 -1.28 23.55
CA GLN A 25 9.54 -1.08 22.80
C GLN A 25 9.26 0.06 21.83
N ALA A 26 10.06 1.13 21.88
CA ALA A 26 9.83 2.30 21.03
C ALA A 26 9.91 1.86 19.57
N TRP A 27 8.76 1.75 18.91
CA TRP A 27 8.69 1.43 17.49
C TRP A 27 8.76 2.74 16.69
N PRO A 28 9.51 2.79 15.58
CA PRO A 28 10.42 1.76 15.05
C PRO A 28 11.82 1.79 15.69
N MET A 29 12.48 0.63 15.79
CA MET A 29 13.88 0.47 16.27
C MET A 29 14.89 0.16 15.17
N LYS A 30 14.41 -0.07 13.94
CA LYS A 30 15.20 -0.40 12.74
C LYS A 30 14.51 0.24 11.53
N PRO A 31 15.18 0.31 10.37
CA PRO A 31 14.56 0.86 9.17
C PRO A 31 13.23 0.20 8.81
N VAL A 32 12.27 0.99 8.35
CA VAL A 32 10.95 0.55 7.87
C VAL A 32 10.98 0.51 6.34
N ARG A 33 10.50 -0.57 5.74
CA ARG A 33 10.42 -0.73 4.28
C ARG A 33 9.04 -0.28 3.81
N LEU A 34 9.00 0.63 2.84
CA LEU A 34 7.78 1.07 2.16
C LEU A 34 7.75 0.47 0.76
N ILE A 35 6.93 -0.56 0.58
CA ILE A 35 6.77 -1.26 -0.69
C ILE A 35 5.87 -0.44 -1.62
N VAL A 36 6.35 -0.18 -2.83
CA VAL A 36 5.66 0.60 -3.87
C VAL A 36 5.41 -0.30 -5.08
N PRO A 37 4.16 -0.47 -5.55
CA PRO A 37 3.82 -1.42 -6.61
C PRO A 37 4.03 -0.89 -8.03
N TYR A 38 4.77 0.21 -8.18
CA TYR A 38 5.01 0.90 -9.45
C TYR A 38 6.51 1.09 -9.71
N PRO A 39 6.94 1.22 -10.99
CA PRO A 39 8.33 1.50 -11.33
C PRO A 39 8.87 2.77 -10.66
N ALA A 40 10.17 2.77 -10.35
CA ALA A 40 10.86 3.92 -9.79
C ALA A 40 10.80 5.13 -10.74
N GLY A 41 10.72 6.34 -10.17
CA GLY A 41 10.62 7.60 -10.92
C GLY A 41 9.21 7.96 -11.41
N GLY A 42 8.21 7.07 -11.26
CA GLY A 42 6.82 7.39 -11.54
C GLY A 42 6.18 8.29 -10.46
N PRO A 43 5.00 8.90 -10.73
CA PRO A 43 4.35 9.81 -9.78
C PRO A 43 4.12 9.21 -8.38
N ILE A 44 3.74 7.93 -8.32
CA ILE A 44 3.52 7.22 -7.05
C ILE A 44 4.83 6.99 -6.29
N ASP A 45 5.92 6.68 -6.98
CA ASP A 45 7.25 6.54 -6.37
C ASP A 45 7.76 7.87 -5.81
N VAL A 46 7.59 8.96 -6.55
CA VAL A 46 7.93 10.32 -6.09
C VAL A 46 7.17 10.67 -4.81
N MET A 47 5.87 10.39 -4.78
CA MET A 47 5.04 10.57 -3.59
C MET A 47 5.52 9.70 -2.41
N ALA A 48 5.83 8.43 -2.67
CA ALA A 48 6.33 7.50 -1.65
C ALA A 48 7.65 7.98 -1.03
N ARG A 49 8.56 8.52 -1.83
CA ARG A 49 9.84 9.08 -1.36
C ARG A 49 9.63 10.32 -0.51
N ALA A 50 8.74 11.22 -0.91
CA ALA A 50 8.38 12.39 -0.10
C ALA A 50 7.76 11.98 1.25
N LEU A 51 6.86 10.99 1.24
CA LEU A 51 6.28 10.42 2.46
C LEU A 51 7.35 9.77 3.35
N GLY A 52 8.20 8.92 2.77
CA GLY A 52 9.27 8.22 3.48
C GLY A 52 10.26 9.18 4.14
N GLN A 53 10.61 10.29 3.49
CA GLN A 53 11.44 11.34 4.09
C GLN A 53 10.78 11.91 5.35
N ARG A 54 9.50 12.30 5.27
CA ARG A 54 8.77 12.86 6.44
C ARG A 54 8.64 11.86 7.58
N LEU A 55 8.37 10.60 7.25
CA LEU A 55 8.31 9.53 8.25
C LEU A 55 9.68 9.29 8.90
N THR A 56 10.77 9.40 8.13
CA THR A 56 12.13 9.30 8.67
C THR A 56 12.42 10.41 9.68
N GLU A 57 12.02 11.65 9.37
CA GLU A 57 12.14 12.80 10.29
C GLU A 57 11.35 12.59 11.59
N VAL A 58 10.13 12.04 11.50
CA VAL A 58 9.26 11.81 12.66
C VAL A 58 9.70 10.63 13.51
N TRP A 59 10.12 9.53 12.89
CA TRP A 59 10.47 8.29 13.59
C TRP A 59 11.93 8.21 14.04
N GLY A 60 12.81 9.04 13.47
CA GLY A 60 14.25 8.92 13.70
C GLY A 60 14.84 7.61 13.16
N GLN A 61 14.08 6.87 12.34
CA GLN A 61 14.51 5.65 11.65
C GLN A 61 14.23 5.80 10.15
N THR A 62 15.17 5.33 9.33
CA THR A 62 15.07 5.42 7.88
C THR A 62 13.86 4.66 7.34
N VAL A 63 13.13 5.30 6.41
CA VAL A 63 12.15 4.62 5.56
C VAL A 63 12.77 4.30 4.20
N LEU A 64 12.87 3.01 3.87
CA LEU A 64 13.43 2.50 2.62
C LEU A 64 12.30 2.26 1.61
N VAL A 65 12.30 3.03 0.52
CA VAL A 65 11.33 2.84 -0.58
C VAL A 65 11.80 1.72 -1.50
N GLU A 66 10.96 0.70 -1.69
CA GLU A 66 11.25 -0.46 -2.54
C GLU A 66 10.17 -0.67 -3.60
N ASN A 67 10.56 -0.55 -4.86
CA ASN A 67 9.65 -0.75 -5.99
C ASN A 67 9.51 -2.25 -6.33
N ARG A 68 8.27 -2.76 -6.34
CA ARG A 68 7.90 -4.13 -6.73
C ARG A 68 6.70 -4.11 -7.67
N SER A 69 6.96 -3.82 -8.94
CA SER A 69 5.90 -3.67 -9.95
C SER A 69 5.43 -4.99 -10.56
N GLY A 70 4.20 -4.99 -11.07
CA GLY A 70 3.67 -6.03 -11.95
C GLY A 70 2.33 -6.62 -11.48
N ALA A 71 1.63 -7.25 -12.44
CA ALA A 71 0.35 -7.93 -12.25
C ALA A 71 -0.70 -7.10 -11.49
N ASN A 72 -0.88 -5.83 -11.87
CA ASN A 72 -1.82 -4.91 -11.21
C ASN A 72 -1.66 -4.88 -9.67
N GLU A 73 -0.40 -4.76 -9.22
CA GLU A 73 0.05 -4.77 -7.83
C GLU A 73 0.07 -6.13 -7.10
N VAL A 74 -0.37 -7.23 -7.73
CA VAL A 74 -0.41 -8.55 -7.09
C VAL A 74 0.95 -8.98 -6.54
N ILE A 75 2.05 -8.67 -7.24
CA ILE A 75 3.42 -9.03 -6.80
C ILE A 75 3.79 -8.31 -5.50
N ALA A 76 3.44 -7.03 -5.36
CA ALA A 76 3.71 -6.25 -4.15
C ALA A 76 2.82 -6.72 -3.00
N ALA A 77 1.53 -6.92 -3.27
CA ALA A 77 0.56 -7.37 -2.29
C ALA A 77 0.93 -8.75 -1.71
N GLU A 78 1.33 -9.71 -2.56
CA GLU A 78 1.83 -11.02 -2.11
C GLU A 78 3.07 -10.90 -1.22
N HIS A 79 4.02 -10.03 -1.58
CA HIS A 79 5.23 -9.82 -0.80
C HIS A 79 4.92 -9.24 0.59
N VAL A 80 4.01 -8.27 0.66
CA VAL A 80 3.59 -7.63 1.91
C VAL A 80 2.79 -8.60 2.77
N ALA A 81 1.82 -9.30 2.19
CA ALA A 81 1.00 -10.30 2.87
C ALA A 81 1.82 -11.43 3.52
N ARG A 82 2.97 -11.78 2.91
CA ARG A 82 3.90 -12.80 3.45
C ARG A 82 4.99 -12.24 4.35
N SER A 83 5.09 -10.92 4.49
CA SER A 83 6.07 -10.31 5.39
C SER A 83 5.66 -10.51 6.85
N PRO A 84 6.61 -10.51 7.80
CA PRO A 84 6.28 -10.50 9.22
C PRO A 84 5.32 -9.37 9.56
N ALA A 85 4.28 -9.67 10.34
CA ALA A 85 3.31 -8.68 10.85
C ALA A 85 3.89 -7.88 12.03
N ASP A 86 5.10 -7.35 11.87
CA ASP A 86 5.88 -6.62 12.90
C ASP A 86 5.90 -5.10 12.68
N GLY A 87 5.19 -4.61 11.66
CA GLY A 87 5.08 -3.20 11.30
C GLY A 87 6.24 -2.65 10.47
N TYR A 88 7.29 -3.42 10.18
CA TYR A 88 8.46 -2.92 9.43
C TYR A 88 8.36 -3.06 7.92
N THR A 89 7.28 -3.66 7.42
CA THR A 89 6.93 -3.66 5.99
C THR A 89 5.58 -2.96 5.83
N LEU A 90 5.61 -1.77 5.23
CA LEU A 90 4.45 -0.98 4.87
C LEU A 90 4.20 -1.08 3.37
N TYR A 91 2.95 -0.87 2.96
CA TYR A 91 2.53 -0.98 1.56
C TYR A 91 1.80 0.28 1.13
N LEU A 92 2.31 0.92 0.08
CA LEU A 92 1.62 2.00 -0.59
C LEU A 92 0.76 1.43 -1.73
N ALA A 93 -0.45 1.02 -1.36
CA ALA A 93 -1.41 0.37 -2.24
C ALA A 93 -2.38 1.37 -2.91
N SER A 94 -2.95 0.97 -4.05
CA SER A 94 -4.17 1.57 -4.61
C SER A 94 -5.43 0.76 -4.24
N GLU A 95 -6.57 1.05 -4.85
CA GLU A 95 -7.78 0.23 -4.78
C GLU A 95 -7.64 -1.16 -5.42
N ALA A 96 -6.67 -1.34 -6.32
CA ALA A 96 -6.50 -2.58 -7.08
C ALA A 96 -6.37 -3.84 -6.20
N PRO A 97 -5.43 -3.91 -5.24
CA PRO A 97 -5.25 -5.10 -4.40
C PRO A 97 -6.44 -5.38 -3.47
N TYR A 98 -7.17 -4.35 -3.01
CA TYR A 98 -8.25 -4.53 -2.03
C TYR A 98 -9.60 -4.84 -2.66
N ALA A 99 -9.91 -4.24 -3.80
CA ALA A 99 -11.26 -4.23 -4.35
C ALA A 99 -11.35 -4.86 -5.74
N LEU A 100 -10.37 -4.63 -6.62
CA LEU A 100 -10.51 -4.96 -8.04
C LEU A 100 -9.95 -6.33 -8.39
N ASN A 101 -8.76 -6.67 -7.88
CA ASN A 101 -8.00 -7.82 -8.34
C ASN A 101 -8.73 -9.16 -8.15
N GLN A 102 -9.58 -9.29 -7.14
CA GLN A 102 -10.40 -10.48 -6.90
C GLN A 102 -11.40 -10.77 -8.04
N PHE A 103 -11.77 -9.75 -8.82
CA PHE A 103 -12.67 -9.88 -9.97
C PHE A 103 -11.93 -9.97 -11.30
N LEU A 104 -10.61 -9.72 -11.30
CA LEU A 104 -9.77 -9.64 -12.50
C LEU A 104 -8.87 -10.85 -12.66
N PHE A 105 -8.46 -11.49 -11.56
CA PHE A 105 -7.63 -12.68 -11.57
C PHE A 105 -8.41 -13.88 -11.05
N ALA A 106 -8.33 -15.00 -11.76
CA ALA A 106 -9.00 -16.25 -11.38
C ALA A 106 -8.54 -16.78 -10.00
N LYS A 107 -7.32 -16.46 -9.60
CA LYS A 107 -6.76 -16.82 -8.30
C LYS A 107 -5.78 -15.75 -7.83
N LEU A 108 -5.94 -15.30 -6.59
CA LEU A 108 -4.99 -14.41 -5.93
C LEU A 108 -4.10 -15.19 -4.95
N PRO A 109 -2.82 -14.80 -4.78
CA PRO A 109 -1.91 -15.38 -3.80
C PRO A 109 -2.02 -14.76 -2.40
N TYR A 110 -3.05 -13.93 -2.15
CA TYR A 110 -3.37 -13.28 -0.88
C TYR A 110 -4.89 -13.08 -0.75
N ASP A 111 -5.38 -12.97 0.48
CA ASP A 111 -6.73 -12.54 0.83
C ASP A 111 -6.73 -11.02 1.13
N PRO A 112 -7.45 -10.18 0.34
CA PRO A 112 -7.39 -8.73 0.47
C PRO A 112 -7.97 -8.19 1.79
N VAL A 113 -8.76 -8.99 2.50
CA VAL A 113 -9.39 -8.60 3.77
C VAL A 113 -8.60 -9.10 4.97
N LYS A 114 -8.04 -10.31 4.89
CA LYS A 114 -7.36 -10.95 6.02
C LYS A 114 -5.86 -10.69 6.07
N ASP A 115 -5.21 -10.59 4.91
CA ASP A 115 -3.75 -10.59 4.85
C ASP A 115 -3.16 -9.17 4.81
N LEU A 116 -4.00 -8.13 4.64
CA LEU A 116 -3.58 -6.74 4.54
C LEU A 116 -4.35 -5.87 5.52
N ALA A 117 -3.63 -5.18 6.41
CA ALA A 117 -4.23 -4.26 7.39
C ALA A 117 -4.22 -2.81 6.86
N PRO A 118 -5.38 -2.16 6.66
CA PRO A 118 -5.43 -0.77 6.25
C PRO A 118 -4.97 0.15 7.39
N ILE A 119 -4.09 1.11 7.08
CA ILE A 119 -3.57 2.09 8.05
C ILE A 119 -4.28 3.43 7.85
N MET A 120 -4.07 4.05 6.69
CA MET A 120 -4.69 5.33 6.35
C MET A 120 -4.66 5.56 4.83
N ARG A 121 -5.55 6.43 4.34
CA ARG A 121 -5.46 6.97 2.99
C ARG A 121 -4.51 8.15 2.97
N VAL A 122 -3.48 8.10 2.13
CA VAL A 122 -2.46 9.16 2.03
C VAL A 122 -2.68 10.13 0.87
N ALA A 123 -3.45 9.72 -0.15
CA ALA A 123 -3.73 10.53 -1.32
C ALA A 123 -5.06 10.14 -1.96
N THR A 124 -5.57 11.04 -2.82
CA THR A 124 -6.65 10.75 -3.77
C THR A 124 -6.22 11.26 -5.12
N ALA A 125 -6.39 10.45 -6.15
CA ALA A 125 -6.09 10.83 -7.52
C ALA A 125 -7.39 10.93 -8.31
N ASN A 126 -7.61 12.06 -8.97
CA ASN A 126 -8.67 12.20 -9.96
C ASN A 126 -8.11 11.79 -11.32
N MET A 127 -8.85 10.94 -12.04
CA MET A 127 -8.48 10.56 -13.40
C MET A 127 -8.98 11.59 -14.41
N ALA A 128 -8.17 11.85 -15.43
CA ALA A 128 -8.53 12.69 -16.56
C ALA A 128 -8.27 11.94 -17.87
N LEU A 129 -9.16 12.12 -18.85
CA LEU A 129 -8.91 11.71 -20.22
C LEU A 129 -8.05 12.77 -20.91
N ALA A 130 -6.93 12.36 -21.47
CA ALA A 130 -6.06 13.21 -22.27
C ALA A 130 -5.80 12.53 -23.62
N VAL A 131 -5.66 13.35 -24.67
CA VAL A 131 -5.27 12.90 -26.00
C VAL A 131 -3.90 13.48 -26.35
N GLY A 132 -3.16 12.83 -27.25
CA GLY A 132 -1.90 13.39 -27.74
C GLY A 132 -2.12 14.70 -28.48
N ASN A 133 -1.12 15.59 -28.47
CA ASN A 133 -1.20 16.93 -29.08
C ASN A 133 -1.60 16.96 -30.57
N HIS A 134 -1.45 15.84 -31.27
CA HIS A 134 -1.81 15.69 -32.69
C HIS A 134 -3.27 15.24 -32.91
N HIS A 135 -3.99 14.86 -31.86
CA HIS A 135 -5.38 14.44 -31.96
C HIS A 135 -6.29 15.67 -32.00
N PRO A 136 -7.25 15.76 -32.94
CA PRO A 136 -8.03 16.98 -33.16
C PRO A 136 -9.13 17.23 -32.12
N ALA A 137 -9.38 16.29 -31.22
CA ALA A 137 -10.44 16.42 -30.21
C ALA A 137 -10.10 17.50 -29.17
N THR A 138 -11.02 18.44 -28.99
CA THR A 138 -10.89 19.52 -27.98
C THR A 138 -11.73 19.27 -26.75
N ASN A 139 -12.64 18.29 -26.82
CA ASN A 139 -13.52 17.88 -25.75
C ASN A 139 -13.85 16.37 -25.88
N LEU A 140 -14.59 15.83 -24.92
CA LEU A 140 -14.97 14.41 -24.89
C LEU A 140 -15.88 14.01 -26.07
N ALA A 141 -16.80 14.88 -26.49
CA ALA A 141 -17.71 14.57 -27.58
C ALA A 141 -16.95 14.41 -28.91
N ASP A 142 -16.02 15.33 -29.20
CA ASP A 142 -15.14 15.25 -30.38
C ASP A 142 -14.33 13.94 -30.38
N PHE A 143 -13.82 13.54 -29.21
CA PHE A 143 -13.05 12.30 -29.06
C PHE A 143 -13.91 11.08 -29.36
N LEU A 144 -15.09 10.98 -28.74
CA LEU A 144 -16.00 9.85 -28.94
C LEU A 144 -16.50 9.76 -30.38
N GLU A 145 -16.80 10.89 -31.02
CA GLU A 145 -17.18 10.92 -32.44
C GLU A 145 -16.03 10.43 -33.33
N SER A 146 -14.81 10.95 -33.12
CA SER A 146 -13.61 10.54 -33.86
C SER A 146 -13.33 9.04 -33.70
N ALA A 147 -13.39 8.52 -32.47
CA ALA A 147 -13.14 7.12 -32.17
C ALA A 147 -14.18 6.19 -32.82
N ARG A 148 -15.47 6.55 -32.79
CA ARG A 148 -16.55 5.78 -33.42
C ARG A 148 -16.45 5.76 -34.95
N LYS A 149 -16.03 6.87 -35.56
CA LYS A 149 -15.81 6.95 -37.02
C LYS A 149 -14.60 6.14 -37.49
N ASN A 150 -13.64 5.87 -36.59
CA ASN A 150 -12.36 5.23 -36.92
C ASN A 150 -12.08 4.02 -36.03
N PRO A 151 -12.88 2.94 -36.12
CA PRO A 151 -12.70 1.75 -35.28
C PRO A 151 -11.31 1.12 -35.47
N GLY A 152 -10.67 0.75 -34.37
CA GLY A 152 -9.32 0.14 -34.37
C GLY A 152 -8.15 1.10 -34.63
N LYS A 153 -8.40 2.41 -34.77
CA LYS A 153 -7.35 3.43 -34.97
C LYS A 153 -6.93 4.16 -33.69
N VAL A 154 -7.66 3.97 -32.60
CA VAL A 154 -7.36 4.56 -31.29
C VAL A 154 -6.63 3.53 -30.43
N SER A 155 -5.53 3.96 -29.83
CA SER A 155 -4.85 3.25 -28.75
C SER A 155 -4.85 4.11 -27.49
N TYR A 156 -4.76 3.48 -26.33
CA TYR A 156 -4.69 4.16 -25.04
C TYR A 156 -3.57 3.59 -24.17
N GLY A 157 -2.99 4.43 -23.32
CA GLY A 157 -2.05 4.00 -22.29
C GLY A 157 -2.77 3.56 -21.02
N SER A 158 -2.29 2.49 -20.38
CA SER A 158 -2.77 2.06 -19.07
C SER A 158 -1.60 1.59 -18.19
N GLY A 159 -1.78 1.63 -16.87
CA GLY A 159 -0.84 1.06 -15.90
C GLY A 159 -0.83 -0.48 -15.85
N GLY A 160 -1.66 -1.15 -16.65
CA GLY A 160 -1.79 -2.61 -16.70
C GLY A 160 -3.25 -3.06 -16.87
N ILE A 161 -3.42 -4.32 -17.27
CA ILE A 161 -4.74 -4.95 -17.39
C ILE A 161 -5.42 -4.93 -16.01
N GLY A 162 -6.66 -4.42 -16.00
CA GLY A 162 -7.51 -4.37 -14.81
C GLY A 162 -7.27 -3.16 -13.90
N GLY A 163 -6.28 -2.31 -14.18
CA GLY A 163 -6.12 -1.04 -13.48
C GLY A 163 -7.19 -0.02 -13.86
N ALA A 164 -7.37 1.03 -13.04
CA ALA A 164 -8.38 2.07 -13.25
C ALA A 164 -8.34 2.69 -14.66
N GLN A 165 -7.15 2.96 -15.20
CA GLN A 165 -7.01 3.50 -16.56
C GLN A 165 -7.48 2.50 -17.63
N HIS A 166 -7.15 1.22 -17.47
CA HIS A 166 -7.58 0.17 -18.39
C HIS A 166 -9.10 0.01 -18.38
N LEU A 167 -9.70 -0.11 -17.19
CA LEU A 167 -11.15 -0.28 -17.06
C LEU A 167 -11.92 0.93 -17.57
N SER A 168 -11.44 2.15 -17.29
CA SER A 168 -12.09 3.37 -17.78
C SER A 168 -12.00 3.50 -19.30
N ALA A 169 -10.82 3.23 -19.88
CA ALA A 169 -10.63 3.32 -21.33
C ALA A 169 -11.35 2.19 -22.09
N ALA A 170 -11.42 0.98 -21.52
CA ALA A 170 -12.15 -0.14 -22.12
C ALA A 170 -13.68 0.05 -22.10
N TRP A 171 -14.19 1.00 -21.29
CA TRP A 171 -15.61 1.33 -21.23
C TRP A 171 -16.03 2.44 -22.22
N LEU A 172 -15.08 3.24 -22.71
CA LEU A 172 -15.31 4.33 -23.69
C LEU A 172 -15.52 3.78 -25.11
#